data_AF-A0A949WK81-F1
#
_entry.id   AF-A0A949WK81-F1
#
_cell.length_a   1.000
_cell.length_b   1.000
_cell.length_c   1.000
_cell.angle_alpha   90.00
_cell.angle_beta   90.00
_cell.angle_gamma   90.00
#
_symmetry.space_group_name_H-M   'P 1'
#
loop_
_entity.id
_entity.type
_entity.pdbx_description
1 polymer ?
#
loop_
_entity_poly.entity_id
_entity_poly.type
_entity_poly.pdbx_seq_one_letter_code
_entity_poly.pdbx_strand_id
1 'polypeptide(L)'
;MQNWDAPDFDSGFSNLELGGYLEFENACKTSSGLPESEIEYWFRLSNRVNRIGTGKVEYACWNGKRFLHTHASTAIKSSAGFVDCLRVKSAAGGVLIMSEPTNQSTILRVIANGKTVKPSYSPAIISNQGNRIWISLSSPVKGWVSDGVFSSKGNLRLCNL
;
A
#
# COMPACT_ATOMS: atom_id res chain seq x y z
N MET A 1 -10.33 23.05 20.43
CA MET A 1 -10.82 22.31 19.25
C MET A 1 -9.87 22.60 18.09
N GLN A 2 -8.86 21.75 17.91
CA GLN A 2 -7.89 21.88 16.83
C GLN A 2 -8.45 21.07 15.66
N ASN A 3 -8.69 21.71 14.52
CA ASN A 3 -9.05 21.02 13.28
C ASN A 3 -7.84 20.20 12.82
N TRP A 4 -7.88 18.90 13.07
CA TRP A 4 -7.03 17.95 12.36
C TRP A 4 -7.84 17.56 11.12
N ASP A 5 -7.42 18.02 9.94
CA ASP A 5 -7.92 17.43 8.70
C ASP A 5 -7.67 15.92 8.80
N ALA A 6 -8.74 15.13 8.71
CA ALA A 6 -8.64 13.68 8.76
C ALA A 6 -7.65 13.23 7.68
N PRO A 7 -6.73 12.29 7.97
CA PRO A 7 -5.77 11.86 6.98
C PRO A 7 -6.51 11.22 5.79
N ASP A 8 -6.07 11.53 4.56
CA ASP A 8 -6.69 11.07 3.30
C ASP A 8 -6.39 9.59 2.99
N PHE A 9 -6.80 8.69 3.89
CA PHE A 9 -6.75 7.26 3.68
C PHE A 9 -7.79 6.49 4.53
N ASP A 10 -8.23 5.35 4.00
CA ASP A 10 -9.02 4.35 4.71
C ASP A 10 -8.22 3.04 4.82
N SER A 11 -8.49 2.24 5.85
CA SER A 11 -7.81 0.96 6.12
C SER A 11 -8.69 -0.05 6.85
N GLY A 12 -8.27 -1.32 6.88
CA GLY A 12 -8.99 -2.38 7.58
C GLY A 12 -10.05 -3.06 6.72
N PHE A 13 -9.67 -3.51 5.52
CA PHE A 13 -10.58 -4.00 4.49
C PHE A 13 -10.94 -5.49 4.62
N SER A 14 -10.50 -6.15 5.69
CA SER A 14 -10.82 -7.55 5.97
C SER A 14 -10.98 -7.81 7.47
N ASN A 15 -11.76 -8.83 7.82
CA ASN A 15 -11.93 -9.26 9.21
C ASN A 15 -10.59 -9.61 9.88
N LEU A 16 -9.63 -10.12 9.11
CA LEU A 16 -8.28 -10.39 9.59
C LEU A 16 -7.55 -9.10 9.98
N GLU A 17 -7.67 -8.05 9.17
CA GLU A 17 -7.06 -6.75 9.48
C GLU A 17 -7.74 -6.07 10.67
N LEU A 18 -9.08 -6.16 10.77
CA LEU A 18 -9.82 -5.62 11.92
C LEU A 18 -9.45 -6.34 13.22
N GLY A 19 -9.41 -7.68 13.21
CA GLY A 19 -8.99 -8.47 14.35
C GLY A 19 -7.55 -8.16 14.77
N GLY A 20 -6.63 -8.09 13.80
CA GLY A 20 -5.23 -7.73 14.07
C GLY A 20 -5.05 -6.31 14.61
N TYR A 21 -5.89 -5.36 14.21
CA TYR A 21 -5.88 -4.01 14.77
C TYR A 21 -6.35 -4.00 16.24
N LEU A 22 -7.41 -4.74 16.56
CA LEU A 22 -7.89 -4.88 17.94
C LEU A 22 -6.85 -5.56 18.85
N GLU A 23 -6.17 -6.59 18.33
CA GLU A 23 -5.04 -7.23 19.04
C GLU A 23 -3.90 -6.25 19.29
N PHE A 24 -3.57 -5.42 18.30
CA PHE A 24 -2.58 -4.35 18.45
C PHE A 24 -2.99 -3.34 19.53
N GLU A 25 -4.22 -2.83 19.51
CA GLU A 25 -4.70 -1.91 20.54
C GLU A 25 -4.64 -2.53 21.94
N ASN A 26 -5.04 -3.80 22.07
CA ASN A 26 -4.95 -4.52 23.32
C ASN A 26 -3.49 -4.71 23.78
N ALA A 27 -2.58 -5.04 22.86
CA ALA A 27 -1.17 -5.19 23.16
C ALA A 27 -0.54 -3.86 23.62
N CYS A 28 -0.91 -2.73 23.01
CA CYS A 28 -0.49 -1.40 23.44
C CYS A 28 -0.94 -1.06 24.86
N LYS A 29 -2.19 -1.42 25.22
CA LYS A 29 -2.80 -1.14 26.54
C LYS A 29 -2.34 -2.10 27.65
N THR A 30 -1.89 -3.30 27.31
CA THR A 30 -1.49 -4.33 28.29
C THR A 30 0.03 -4.40 28.48
N SER A 31 0.81 -3.84 27.56
CA SER A 31 2.28 -3.74 27.68
C SER A 31 2.75 -2.66 28.67
N SER A 32 1.83 -1.88 29.22
CA SER A 32 2.06 -0.81 30.18
C SER A 32 2.12 -1.35 31.63
N GLY A 33 3.17 -2.10 31.94
CA GLY A 33 3.68 -2.23 33.32
C GLY A 33 4.42 -0.96 33.77
N LEU A 34 4.01 0.21 33.27
CA LEU A 34 4.71 1.49 33.36
C LEU A 34 3.79 2.50 34.06
N PRO A 35 4.34 3.48 34.79
CA PRO A 35 3.53 4.57 35.34
C PRO A 35 2.71 5.23 34.23
N GLU A 36 1.64 5.92 34.62
CA GLU A 36 0.53 6.51 33.84
C GLU A 36 0.95 7.52 32.74
N SER A 37 2.00 7.27 31.98
CA SER A 37 2.30 7.99 30.74
C SER A 37 1.30 7.57 29.68
N GLU A 38 0.67 8.58 29.08
CA GLU A 38 -0.26 8.46 27.98
C GLU A 38 0.37 7.66 26.81
N ILE A 39 -0.33 6.63 26.33
CA ILE A 39 0.12 5.86 25.16
C ILE A 39 -0.03 6.75 23.93
N GLU A 40 1.08 7.00 23.24
CA GLU A 40 1.10 7.77 22.00
C GLU A 40 0.94 6.83 20.80
N TYR A 41 -0.03 7.11 19.94
CA TYR A 41 -0.24 6.38 18.70
C TYR A 41 0.28 7.19 17.52
N TRP A 42 1.00 6.51 16.65
CA TRP A 42 1.51 7.07 15.40
C TRP A 42 1.16 6.14 14.24
N PHE A 43 1.12 6.70 13.03
CA PHE A 43 1.03 5.92 11.81
C PHE A 43 2.02 6.42 10.76
N ARG A 44 2.46 5.51 9.90
CA ARG A 44 3.18 5.82 8.67
C ARG A 44 2.47 5.23 7.47
N LEU A 45 2.33 6.04 6.43
CA LEU A 45 1.66 5.63 5.20
C LEU A 45 2.70 5.31 4.12
N SER A 46 2.51 4.19 3.43
CA SER A 46 3.30 3.89 2.23
C SER A 46 3.05 4.94 1.16
N ASN A 47 4.11 5.45 0.53
CA ASN A 47 4.00 6.38 -0.60
C ASN A 47 3.16 5.83 -1.77
N ARG A 48 2.94 4.50 -1.85
CA ARG A 48 2.08 3.86 -2.83
C ARG A 48 0.62 4.27 -2.69
N VAL A 49 0.14 4.58 -1.48
CA VAL A 49 -1.23 5.07 -1.28
C VAL A 49 -1.44 6.35 -2.10
N ASN A 50 -0.50 7.28 -2.04
CA ASN A 50 -0.56 8.50 -2.86
C ASN A 50 -0.29 8.26 -4.34
N ARG A 51 0.56 7.30 -4.68
CA ARG A 51 0.98 7.08 -6.06
C ARG A 51 0.00 6.26 -6.88
N ILE A 52 -0.58 5.21 -6.32
CA ILE A 52 -1.43 4.25 -7.03
C ILE A 52 -2.79 4.02 -6.32
N GLY A 53 -3.08 4.76 -5.26
CA GLY A 53 -4.32 4.65 -4.49
C GLY A 53 -4.44 3.41 -3.60
N THR A 54 -3.40 2.55 -3.55
CA THR A 54 -3.36 1.39 -2.66
C THR A 54 -1.95 1.19 -2.11
N GLY A 55 -1.85 0.86 -0.83
CA GLY A 55 -0.59 0.57 -0.17
C GLY A 55 -0.80 -0.04 1.22
N LYS A 56 0.10 0.30 2.13
CA LYS A 56 0.01 -0.10 3.54
C LYS A 56 0.02 1.14 4.42
N VAL A 57 -0.74 1.09 5.50
CA VAL A 57 -0.53 1.92 6.68
C VAL A 57 0.11 1.03 7.74
N GLU A 58 1.05 1.58 8.48
CA GLU A 58 1.60 0.94 9.66
C GLU A 58 1.36 1.82 10.88
N TYR A 59 0.64 1.27 11.84
CA TYR A 59 0.39 1.84 13.15
C TYR A 59 1.48 1.44 14.11
N ALA A 60 1.85 2.34 15.01
CA ALA A 60 2.76 2.07 16.09
C ALA A 60 2.22 2.72 17.38
N CYS A 61 2.51 2.10 18.51
CA CYS A 61 2.24 2.71 19.81
C CYS A 61 3.52 2.81 20.64
N TRP A 62 3.63 3.91 21.36
CA TRP A 62 4.77 4.28 22.18
C TRP A 62 4.29 4.62 23.59
N ASN A 63 5.17 4.43 24.56
CA ASN A 63 5.01 4.98 25.89
C ASN A 63 6.24 5.85 26.18
N GLY A 64 6.07 7.17 26.16
CA GLY A 64 7.19 8.11 26.13
C GLY A 64 8.12 7.79 24.94
N LYS A 65 9.38 7.44 25.22
CA LYS A 65 10.38 7.08 24.19
C LYS A 65 10.45 5.59 23.87
N ARG A 66 9.63 4.76 24.52
CA ARG A 66 9.66 3.30 24.37
C ARG A 66 8.67 2.86 23.29
N PHE A 67 9.18 2.26 22.22
CA PHE A 67 8.37 1.54 21.25
C PHE A 67 7.73 0.31 21.92
N LEU A 68 6.43 0.12 21.70
CA LEU A 68 5.70 -1.03 22.24
C LEU A 68 5.37 -2.03 21.15
N HIS A 69 4.49 -1.67 20.22
CA HIS A 69 3.96 -2.56 19.19
C HIS A 69 3.77 -1.83 17.87
N THR A 70 3.69 -2.60 16.79
CA THR A 70 3.32 -2.15 15.44
C THR A 70 2.28 -3.07 14.82
N HIS A 71 1.44 -2.53 13.95
CA HIS A 71 0.49 -3.28 13.14
C HIS A 71 0.41 -2.67 11.75
N ALA A 72 0.36 -3.51 10.71
CA ALA A 72 0.24 -3.05 9.34
C ALA A 72 -1.06 -3.52 8.70
N SER A 73 -1.78 -2.60 8.06
CA SER A 73 -3.02 -2.88 7.34
C SER A 73 -2.93 -2.34 5.91
N THR A 74 -3.77 -2.88 5.04
CA THR A 74 -4.00 -2.32 3.71
C THR A 74 -4.62 -0.94 3.85
N ALA A 75 -4.12 0.01 3.07
CA ALA A 75 -4.61 1.38 3.03
C ALA A 75 -4.94 1.78 1.59
N ILE A 76 -6.03 2.52 1.41
CA ILE A 76 -6.39 3.18 0.15
C ILE A 76 -6.40 4.69 0.33
N LYS A 77 -6.24 5.42 -0.77
CA LYS A 77 -6.41 6.88 -0.77
C LYS A 77 -7.90 7.20 -0.88
N SER A 78 -8.51 7.75 0.17
CA SER A 78 -9.96 7.98 0.23
C SER A 78 -10.45 8.88 -0.90
N SER A 79 -9.74 9.98 -1.15
CA SER A 79 -10.04 10.93 -2.23
C SER A 79 -9.85 10.36 -3.64
N ALA A 80 -9.12 9.25 -3.80
CA ALA A 80 -8.95 8.62 -5.11
C ALA A 80 -10.16 7.77 -5.51
N GLY A 81 -11.02 7.39 -4.55
CA GLY A 81 -12.16 6.51 -4.80
C GLY A 81 -11.76 5.20 -5.45
N PHE A 82 -12.59 4.72 -6.38
CA PHE A 82 -12.32 3.49 -7.13
C PHE A 82 -11.19 3.71 -8.16
N VAL A 83 -10.06 3.04 -7.95
CA VAL A 83 -8.90 3.16 -8.85
C VAL A 83 -8.98 2.13 -9.97
N ASP A 84 -9.38 2.59 -11.15
CA ASP A 84 -9.46 1.78 -12.38
C ASP A 84 -8.44 2.17 -13.45
N CYS A 85 -7.60 3.16 -13.15
CA CYS A 85 -6.61 3.67 -14.10
C CYS A 85 -5.29 4.00 -13.39
N LEU A 86 -4.22 3.35 -13.85
CA LEU A 86 -2.85 3.69 -13.53
C LEU A 86 -2.07 4.01 -14.82
N ARG A 87 -1.29 5.09 -14.82
CA ARG A 87 -0.40 5.48 -15.89
C ARG A 87 1.01 4.97 -15.64
N VAL A 88 1.63 4.42 -16.68
CA VAL A 88 3.01 3.93 -16.65
C VAL A 88 3.99 5.10 -16.70
N LYS A 89 4.88 5.17 -15.71
CA LYS A 89 5.97 6.15 -15.57
C LYS A 89 7.22 5.45 -15.04
N SER A 90 7.92 4.75 -15.93
CA SER A 90 9.13 3.98 -15.67
C SER A 90 10.38 4.70 -16.19
N ALA A 91 11.50 4.60 -15.46
CA ALA A 91 12.79 5.12 -15.93
C ALA A 91 13.32 4.35 -17.15
N ALA A 92 12.86 3.11 -17.37
CA ALA A 92 13.27 2.26 -18.48
C ALA A 92 12.43 2.46 -19.76
N GLY A 93 11.60 3.51 -19.83
CA GLY A 93 10.74 3.79 -20.98
C GLY A 93 9.42 2.99 -21.03
N GLY A 94 9.24 2.01 -20.15
CA GLY A 94 8.03 1.21 -20.04
C GLY A 94 8.09 0.14 -18.95
N VAL A 95 7.12 -0.76 -18.95
CA VAL A 95 7.01 -1.90 -18.05
C VAL A 95 6.60 -3.17 -18.81
N LEU A 96 6.88 -4.31 -18.21
CA LEU A 96 6.45 -5.62 -18.69
C LEU A 96 5.24 -6.08 -17.87
N ILE A 97 4.23 -6.61 -18.54
CA ILE A 97 3.17 -7.41 -17.93
C ILE A 97 3.63 -8.87 -17.99
N MET A 98 3.76 -9.47 -16.83
CA MET A 98 4.21 -10.84 -16.58
C MET A 98 3.00 -11.72 -16.27
N SER A 99 3.08 -13.01 -16.60
CA SER A 99 2.01 -13.98 -16.28
C SER A 99 1.88 -14.25 -14.78
N GLU A 100 3.00 -14.26 -14.07
CA GLU A 100 3.08 -14.41 -12.61
C GLU A 100 3.89 -13.26 -12.00
N PRO A 101 3.77 -12.96 -10.68
CA PRO A 101 4.48 -11.86 -10.03
C PRO A 101 5.96 -12.19 -9.79
N THR A 102 6.67 -12.60 -10.83
CA THR A 102 8.10 -12.93 -10.82
C THR A 102 8.74 -12.58 -12.15
N ASN A 103 10.04 -12.25 -12.10
CA ASN A 103 10.83 -11.91 -13.30
C ASN A 103 11.11 -13.13 -14.19
N GLN A 104 10.83 -14.34 -13.72
CA GLN A 104 11.08 -15.60 -14.43
C GLN A 104 9.87 -16.09 -15.24
N SER A 105 8.71 -15.46 -15.08
CA SER A 105 7.49 -15.89 -15.75
C SER A 105 7.41 -15.37 -17.19
N THR A 106 6.47 -15.89 -17.97
CA THR A 106 6.27 -15.46 -19.35
C THR A 106 5.88 -13.99 -19.43
N ILE A 107 6.54 -13.23 -20.30
CA ILE A 107 6.16 -11.86 -20.67
C ILE A 107 4.92 -11.93 -21.55
N LEU A 108 3.83 -11.32 -21.10
CA LEU A 108 2.57 -11.26 -21.83
C LEU A 108 2.48 -10.03 -22.73
N ARG A 109 3.02 -8.89 -22.27
CA ARG A 109 2.97 -7.62 -23.02
C ARG A 109 4.00 -6.62 -22.53
N VAL A 110 4.44 -5.74 -23.43
CA VAL A 110 5.22 -4.54 -23.12
C VAL A 110 4.31 -3.32 -23.14
N ILE A 111 4.37 -2.48 -22.11
CA ILE A 111 3.60 -1.24 -22.01
C ILE A 111 4.56 -0.06 -21.95
N ALA A 112 4.50 0.82 -22.95
CA ALA A 112 5.30 2.03 -22.98
C ALA A 112 4.84 3.05 -21.91
N ASN A 113 5.74 3.95 -21.51
CA ASN A 113 5.40 5.10 -20.68
C ASN A 113 4.23 5.91 -21.25
N GLY A 114 3.45 6.54 -20.36
CA GLY A 114 2.28 7.33 -20.70
C GLY A 114 1.03 6.51 -21.02
N LYS A 115 1.17 5.22 -21.37
CA LYS A 115 0.03 4.29 -21.50
C LYS A 115 -0.54 3.93 -20.14
N THR A 116 -1.78 3.47 -20.16
CA THR A 116 -2.54 3.12 -18.97
C THR A 116 -2.68 1.62 -18.80
N VAL A 117 -2.81 1.20 -17.55
CA VAL A 117 -3.14 -0.16 -17.13
C VAL A 117 -4.26 -0.07 -16.09
N LYS A 118 -5.07 -1.12 -15.97
CA LYS A 118 -6.15 -1.21 -14.99
C LYS A 118 -5.83 -2.28 -13.94
N PRO A 119 -5.82 -1.95 -12.64
CA PRO A 119 -5.73 -2.95 -11.58
C PRO A 119 -6.84 -4.01 -11.67
N SER A 120 -6.60 -5.20 -11.16
CA SER A 120 -7.63 -6.26 -11.12
C SER A 120 -8.75 -5.97 -10.12
N TYR A 121 -8.45 -5.22 -9.05
CA TYR A 121 -9.36 -4.93 -7.94
C TYR A 121 -9.06 -3.52 -7.38
N SER A 122 -9.99 -3.02 -6.57
CA SER A 122 -9.81 -1.86 -5.70
C SER A 122 -10.26 -2.27 -4.29
N PRO A 123 -9.36 -2.31 -3.28
CA PRO A 123 -7.92 -2.03 -3.34
C PRO A 123 -7.15 -2.94 -4.31
N ALA A 124 -6.05 -2.45 -4.86
CA ALA A 124 -5.22 -3.24 -5.77
C ALA A 124 -4.58 -4.44 -5.03
N ILE A 125 -4.57 -5.61 -5.67
CA ILE A 125 -3.83 -6.77 -5.16
C ILE A 125 -2.34 -6.55 -5.38
N ILE A 126 -1.59 -6.56 -4.27
CA ILE A 126 -0.15 -6.36 -4.23
C ILE A 126 0.55 -7.65 -3.78
N SER A 127 1.54 -8.10 -4.55
CA SER A 127 2.42 -9.22 -4.19
C SER A 127 3.86 -8.72 -4.05
N ASN A 128 4.53 -9.12 -2.97
CA ASN A 128 5.95 -8.81 -2.73
C ASN A 128 6.76 -10.08 -3.00
N GLN A 129 7.39 -10.17 -4.17
CA GLN A 129 8.17 -11.34 -4.58
C GLN A 129 9.48 -10.91 -5.25
N GLY A 130 10.58 -11.57 -4.92
CA GLY A 130 11.90 -11.29 -5.50
C GLY A 130 12.36 -9.84 -5.31
N ASN A 131 12.15 -9.28 -4.11
CA ASN A 131 12.39 -7.87 -3.74
C ASN A 131 11.62 -6.83 -4.59
N ARG A 132 10.61 -7.28 -5.33
CA ARG A 132 9.77 -6.43 -6.18
C ARG A 132 8.35 -6.42 -5.67
N ILE A 133 7.71 -5.30 -5.97
CA ILE A 133 6.29 -5.08 -5.74
C ILE A 133 5.59 -5.32 -7.06
N TRP A 134 4.59 -6.18 -7.04
CA TRP A 134 3.81 -6.58 -8.19
C TRP A 134 2.36 -6.19 -7.99
N ILE A 135 1.77 -5.55 -9.00
CA ILE A 135 0.38 -5.14 -9.02
C ILE A 135 -0.36 -6.04 -10.01
N SER A 136 -1.46 -6.66 -9.56
CA SER A 136 -2.31 -7.45 -10.44
C SER A 136 -3.12 -6.53 -11.37
N LEU A 137 -3.16 -6.86 -12.65
CA LEU A 137 -3.84 -6.11 -13.70
C LEU A 137 -4.95 -6.93 -14.35
N SER A 138 -6.02 -6.25 -14.77
CA SER A 138 -7.10 -6.78 -15.60
C SER A 138 -7.04 -6.31 -17.06
N SER A 139 -6.39 -5.17 -17.33
CA SER A 139 -6.26 -4.59 -18.69
C SER A 139 -4.90 -3.90 -18.85
N PRO A 140 -4.28 -3.94 -20.05
CA PRO A 140 -4.80 -4.46 -21.33
C PRO A 140 -4.78 -5.99 -21.49
N VAL A 141 -4.14 -6.70 -20.57
CA VAL A 141 -4.14 -8.16 -20.48
C VAL A 141 -4.03 -8.52 -19.01
N LYS A 142 -4.73 -9.58 -18.59
CA LYS A 142 -4.65 -10.09 -17.23
C LYS A 142 -3.22 -10.57 -16.94
N GLY A 143 -2.64 -10.08 -15.85
CA GLY A 143 -1.28 -10.43 -15.45
C GLY A 143 -0.77 -9.56 -14.30
N TRP A 144 0.54 -9.45 -14.18
CA TRP A 144 1.21 -8.72 -13.11
C TRP A 144 2.21 -7.73 -13.68
N VAL A 145 2.25 -6.52 -13.13
CA VAL A 145 3.24 -5.50 -13.48
C VAL A 145 4.09 -5.16 -12.27
N SER A 146 5.40 -5.01 -12.46
CA SER A 146 6.28 -4.57 -11.38
C SER A 146 6.16 -3.05 -11.17
N ASP A 147 5.77 -2.63 -9.97
CA ASP A 147 5.85 -1.23 -9.51
C ASP A 147 7.24 -0.89 -8.92
N GLY A 148 8.27 -1.68 -9.25
CA GLY A 148 9.64 -1.50 -8.78
C GLY A 148 9.96 -2.27 -7.50
N VAL A 149 10.96 -1.79 -6.77
CA VAL A 149 11.42 -2.35 -5.48
C VAL A 149 10.97 -1.46 -4.31
N PHE A 150 11.08 -1.96 -3.07
CA PHE A 150 10.57 -1.28 -1.86
C PHE A 150 10.99 0.19 -1.68
N SER A 151 12.19 0.58 -2.11
CA SER A 151 12.71 1.95 -2.00
C SER A 151 12.60 2.78 -3.29
N SER A 152 12.05 2.20 -4.36
CA SER A 152 12.02 2.86 -5.66
C SER A 152 10.92 3.94 -5.75
N LYS A 153 11.10 4.87 -6.70
CA LYS A 153 10.04 5.81 -7.10
C LYS A 153 8.82 5.10 -7.71
N GLY A 154 8.94 3.81 -8.02
CA GLY A 154 8.00 2.93 -8.70
C GLY A 154 7.46 3.40 -10.05
N ASN A 155 6.86 2.46 -10.77
CA ASN A 155 6.59 2.58 -12.20
C ASN A 155 5.16 3.00 -12.55
N LEU A 156 4.26 3.07 -11.57
CA LEU A 156 2.85 3.39 -11.78
C LEU A 156 2.44 4.66 -11.03
N ARG A 157 1.50 5.40 -11.61
CA ARG A 157 0.87 6.60 -11.05
C ARG A 157 -0.64 6.58 -11.27
N LEU A 158 -1.43 7.18 -10.39
CA LEU A 158 -2.84 7.47 -10.63
C LEU A 158 -2.98 8.32 -11.91
N CYS A 159 -4.03 8.06 -12.69
CA CYS A 159 -4.27 8.81 -13.93
C CYS A 159 -4.76 10.24 -13.71
N ASN A 160 -5.51 10.48 -12.62
CA ASN A 160 -6.18 11.74 -12.31
C ASN A 160 -5.46 12.53 -11.19
N LEU A 161 -4.13 12.53 -11.21
CA LEU A 161 -3.31 13.43 -10.40
C LEU A 161 -2.64 14.48 -11.28
#